data_AF-A0A2P5EY93-F1
#
_entry.id   AF-A0A2P5EY93-F1
#
_cell.length_a   1.000
_cell.length_b   1.000
_cell.length_c   1.000
_cell.angle_alpha   90.00
_cell.angle_beta   90.00
_cell.angle_gamma   90.00
#
_symmetry.space_group_name_H-M   'P 1'
#
loop_
_entity.id
_entity.type
_entity.pdbx_description
1 polymer ?
#
loop_
_entity_poly.entity_id
_entity_poly.type
_entity_poly.pdbx_seq_one_letter_code
_entity_poly.pdbx_strand_id
1 'polypeptide(L)'
;MDGQKFADNPQLKPSVVLTGTAKQGSAGPPVGLVDVGESDGAYLFRVALPGLRKDQCKIKCEIQRDGRVHIEGVMTGVGILKDSSAVYQMKVQQLCPPGPFTISFSLPGPVDPRLFSPSFRPDGILEVVVMKHRIIPPGELP
;
A
#
# COMPACT_ATOMS: atom_id res chain seq x y z
N MET A 1 -3.00 42.40 22.38
CA MET A 1 -4.26 41.61 22.37
C MET A 1 -4.10 40.56 21.29
N ASP A 2 -3.47 39.46 21.68
CA ASP A 2 -3.07 38.37 20.80
C ASP A 2 -4.27 37.48 20.48
N GLY A 3 -4.65 37.44 19.20
CA GLY A 3 -5.74 36.62 18.69
C GLY A 3 -5.25 35.23 18.34
N GLN A 4 -5.18 34.35 19.34
CA GLN A 4 -4.90 32.93 19.13
C GLN A 4 -6.13 32.25 18.51
N LYS A 5 -6.10 32.04 17.19
CA LYS A 5 -7.07 31.19 16.49
C LYS A 5 -6.82 29.75 16.87
N PHE A 6 -7.70 29.18 17.69
CA PHE A 6 -7.78 27.76 17.95
C PHE A 6 -8.00 27.02 16.62
N ALA A 7 -7.01 26.23 16.21
CA ALA A 7 -7.17 25.25 15.16
C ALA A 7 -8.07 24.13 15.72
N ASP A 8 -9.34 24.17 15.33
CA ASP A 8 -10.29 23.08 15.57
C ASP A 8 -9.83 21.89 14.72
N ASN A 9 -9.04 21.01 15.33
CA ASN A 9 -8.68 19.73 14.75
C ASN A 9 -9.70 18.73 15.31
N PRO A 10 -10.76 18.37 14.56
CA PRO A 10 -11.75 17.44 15.08
C PRO A 10 -11.08 16.09 15.32
N GLN A 11 -10.73 15.82 16.58
CA GLN A 11 -10.36 14.49 17.04
C GLN A 11 -11.53 13.57 16.72
N LEU A 12 -11.38 12.76 15.67
CA LEU A 12 -12.30 11.69 15.34
C LEU A 12 -12.29 10.73 16.53
N LYS A 13 -13.36 10.78 17.35
CA LYS A 13 -13.59 9.83 18.44
C LYS A 13 -13.42 8.40 17.91
N PRO A 14 -12.65 7.52 18.58
CA PRO A 14 -12.57 6.13 18.15
C PRO A 14 -13.94 5.49 18.34
N SER A 15 -14.65 5.26 17.23
CA SER A 15 -15.98 4.65 17.21
C SER A 15 -15.96 3.13 17.48
N VAL A 16 -14.78 2.54 17.66
CA VAL A 16 -14.62 1.09 17.85
C VAL A 16 -13.79 0.85 19.11
N VAL A 17 -14.42 0.24 20.10
CA VAL A 17 -13.75 -0.22 21.32
C VAL A 17 -13.40 -1.69 21.13
N LEU A 18 -12.11 -1.97 20.90
CA LEU A 18 -11.59 -3.34 20.85
C LEU A 18 -11.52 -3.90 22.29
N THR A 19 -12.12 -5.07 22.51
CA THR A 19 -12.14 -5.75 23.81
C THR A 19 -11.58 -7.17 23.68
N GLY A 20 -11.23 -7.80 24.81
CA GLY A 20 -10.69 -9.17 24.83
C GLY A 20 -9.34 -9.30 24.12
N THR A 21 -9.12 -10.44 23.44
CA THR A 21 -7.89 -10.72 22.69
C THR A 21 -7.69 -9.79 21.49
N ALA A 22 -8.77 -9.25 20.92
CA ALA A 22 -8.70 -8.26 19.83
C ALA A 22 -8.04 -6.93 20.28
N LYS A 23 -8.06 -6.62 21.58
CA LYS A 23 -7.30 -5.48 22.15
C LYS A 23 -5.78 -5.68 22.08
N GLN A 24 -5.30 -6.93 22.08
CA GLN A 24 -3.86 -7.23 21.98
C GLN A 24 -3.35 -7.23 20.53
N GLY A 25 -4.24 -7.21 19.53
CA GLY A 25 -3.87 -7.09 18.13
C GLY A 25 -3.29 -5.70 17.82
N SER A 26 -2.52 -5.62 16.73
CA SER A 26 -2.12 -4.34 16.15
C SER A 26 -3.37 -3.53 15.77
N ALA A 27 -3.68 -2.50 16.55
CA ALA A 27 -4.74 -1.56 16.23
C ALA A 27 -4.18 -0.49 15.29
N GLY A 28 -4.22 -0.77 13.99
CA GLY A 28 -3.79 0.15 12.95
C GLY A 28 -4.38 -0.22 11.60
N PRO A 29 -4.52 0.74 10.68
CA PRO A 29 -4.83 0.43 9.30
C PRO A 29 -3.77 -0.55 8.75
N PRO A 30 -4.13 -1.62 8.03
CA PRO A 30 -3.16 -2.58 7.50
C PRO A 30 -2.34 -2.03 6.32
N VAL A 31 -2.21 -0.70 6.21
CA VAL A 31 -1.51 -0.02 5.12
C VAL A 31 -0.03 -0.35 5.21
N GLY A 32 0.52 -0.82 4.10
CA GLY A 32 1.94 -1.18 3.99
C GLY A 32 2.29 -2.56 4.52
N LEU A 33 1.33 -3.43 4.84
CA LEU A 33 1.62 -4.85 5.02
C LEU A 33 2.09 -5.44 3.68
N VAL A 34 3.24 -6.13 3.73
CA VAL A 34 3.88 -6.72 2.54
C VAL A 34 3.99 -8.22 2.71
N ASP A 35 3.49 -8.95 1.72
CA ASP A 35 3.77 -10.37 1.55
C ASP A 35 4.70 -10.56 0.35
N VAL A 36 5.69 -11.45 0.46
CA VAL A 36 6.61 -11.79 -0.64
C VAL A 36 6.55 -13.31 -0.88
N GLY A 37 6.24 -13.68 -2.11
CA GLY A 37 6.29 -15.05 -2.62
C GLY A 37 7.43 -15.21 -3.63
N GLU A 38 8.03 -16.39 -3.65
CA GLU A 38 9.16 -16.72 -4.52
C GLU A 38 8.81 -17.91 -5.40
N SER A 39 9.21 -17.84 -6.67
CA SER A 39 9.17 -18.93 -7.65
C SER A 39 10.53 -19.05 -8.34
N ASP A 40 10.76 -20.09 -9.14
CA ASP A 40 12.03 -20.30 -9.85
C ASP A 40 12.43 -19.11 -10.73
N GLY A 41 11.46 -18.46 -11.39
CA GLY A 41 11.71 -17.38 -12.35
C GLY A 41 11.36 -15.98 -11.88
N ALA A 42 10.61 -15.82 -10.80
CA ALA A 42 10.03 -14.54 -10.41
C ALA A 42 9.80 -14.41 -8.91
N TYR A 43 9.75 -13.16 -8.45
CA TYR A 43 9.16 -12.79 -7.17
C TYR A 43 7.77 -12.21 -7.39
N LEU A 44 6.86 -12.56 -6.48
CA LEU A 44 5.55 -11.92 -6.33
C LEU A 44 5.59 -11.15 -5.02
N PHE A 45 5.15 -9.91 -5.01
CA PHE A 45 4.87 -9.21 -3.76
C PHE A 45 3.49 -8.58 -3.77
N ARG A 46 2.87 -8.52 -2.59
CA ARG A 46 1.56 -7.92 -2.37
C ARG A 46 1.67 -6.89 -1.28
N VAL A 47 1.14 -5.70 -1.55
CA VAL A 47 1.14 -4.58 -0.61
C VAL A 47 -0.28 -4.16 -0.34
N ALA A 48 -0.71 -4.23 0.92
CA ALA A 48 -2.01 -3.75 1.35
C ALA A 48 -2.03 -2.21 1.36
N LEU A 49 -2.87 -1.61 0.53
CA LEU A 49 -3.09 -0.17 0.41
C LEU A 49 -4.61 0.15 0.49
N PRO A 50 -5.29 -0.25 1.59
CA PRO A 50 -6.72 -0.03 1.75
C PRO A 50 -7.05 1.46 1.75
N GLY A 51 -8.15 1.83 1.09
CA GLY A 51 -8.59 3.23 0.96
C GLY A 51 -8.09 3.93 -0.30
N LEU A 52 -7.17 3.31 -1.05
CA LEU A 52 -6.66 3.86 -2.28
C LEU A 52 -7.50 3.38 -3.48
N ARG A 53 -8.09 4.30 -4.26
CA ARG A 53 -8.92 3.97 -5.43
C ARG A 53 -8.13 4.07 -6.72
N LYS A 54 -8.27 3.06 -7.60
CA LYS A 54 -7.51 2.91 -8.85
C LYS A 54 -7.55 4.15 -9.78
N ASP A 55 -8.68 4.86 -9.79
CA ASP A 55 -8.90 6.08 -10.58
C ASP A 55 -8.19 7.34 -10.02
N GLN A 56 -7.84 7.32 -8.74
CA GLN A 56 -7.23 8.44 -8.01
C GLN A 56 -5.81 8.11 -7.48
N CYS A 57 -5.34 6.89 -7.74
CA CYS A 57 -4.02 6.39 -7.38
C CYS A 57 -2.90 7.11 -8.16
N LYS A 58 -2.21 8.04 -7.52
CA LYS A 58 -0.83 8.41 -7.92
C LYS A 58 0.13 7.54 -7.14
N ILE A 59 0.35 6.31 -7.60
CA ILE A 59 1.35 5.40 -7.02
C ILE A 59 2.56 5.36 -7.95
N LYS A 60 3.74 5.50 -7.36
CA LYS A 60 5.03 5.27 -8.00
C LYS A 60 5.64 4.03 -7.38
N CYS A 61 5.98 3.04 -8.20
CA CYS A 61 6.64 1.82 -7.76
C CYS A 61 7.97 1.71 -8.51
N GLU A 62 9.07 1.77 -7.78
CA GLU A 62 10.43 1.59 -8.30
C GLU A 62 11.00 0.28 -7.76
N ILE A 63 11.61 -0.50 -8.66
CA ILE A 63 12.29 -1.74 -8.32
C ILE A 63 13.72 -1.62 -8.83
N GLN A 64 14.69 -1.79 -7.95
CA GLN A 64 16.11 -1.76 -8.26
C GLN A 64 16.62 -3.17 -8.57
N ARG A 65 17.72 -3.27 -9.33
CA ARG A 65 18.29 -4.56 -9.76
C ARG A 65 18.75 -5.44 -8.59
N ASP A 66 19.11 -4.81 -7.47
CA ASP A 66 19.50 -5.49 -6.22
C ASP A 66 18.30 -6.07 -5.45
N GLY A 67 17.08 -5.90 -5.96
CA GLY A 67 15.85 -6.36 -5.32
C GLY A 67 15.22 -5.33 -4.38
N ARG A 68 15.78 -4.12 -4.24
CA ARG A 68 15.17 -3.07 -3.41
C ARG A 68 13.93 -2.52 -4.08
N VAL A 69 12.82 -2.49 -3.35
CA VAL A 69 11.52 -1.98 -3.80
C VAL A 69 11.20 -0.71 -3.03
N HIS A 70 10.74 0.31 -3.76
CA HIS A 70 10.31 1.59 -3.22
C HIS A 70 8.95 1.97 -3.80
N ILE A 71 7.97 2.16 -2.93
CA ILE A 71 6.60 2.52 -3.32
C ILE A 71 6.25 3.82 -2.65
N GLU A 72 5.91 4.82 -3.46
CA GLU A 72 5.44 6.12 -3.00
C GLU A 72 4.03 6.34 -3.51
N GLY A 73 3.22 7.04 -2.73
CA GLY A 73 1.92 7.48 -3.21
C GLY A 73 1.29 8.47 -2.28
N VAL A 74 0.07 8.88 -2.61
CA VAL A 74 -0.73 9.75 -1.77
C VAL A 74 -2.03 9.03 -1.45
N MET A 75 -2.26 8.76 -0.17
CA MET A 75 -3.54 8.28 0.31
C MET A 75 -4.55 9.41 0.17
N THR A 76 -5.53 9.23 -0.72
CA THR A 76 -6.65 10.16 -0.83
C THR A 76 -7.62 9.85 0.30
N GLY A 77 -8.12 10.89 0.97
CA GLY A 77 -9.12 10.70 2.00
C GLY A 77 -10.38 10.05 1.43
N VAL A 78 -11.18 9.43 2.30
CA VAL A 78 -12.48 8.89 1.92
C VAL A 78 -13.41 10.01 1.47
N GLY A 79 -13.40 10.28 0.16
CA GLY A 79 -14.43 11.09 -0.47
C GLY A 79 -15.77 10.36 -0.31
N ILE A 80 -16.82 11.13 0.01
CA ILE A 80 -18.22 10.70 0.06
C ILE A 80 -18.49 9.70 -1.06
N LEU A 81 -18.91 8.47 -0.70
CA LEU A 81 -19.33 7.49 -1.69
C LEU A 81 -20.73 7.90 -2.15
N LYS A 82 -20.78 8.66 -3.24
CA LYS A 82 -22.02 8.95 -3.96
C LYS A 82 -22.26 7.80 -4.91
N ASP A 83 -23.13 6.88 -4.51
CA ASP A 83 -23.82 6.05 -5.49
C ASP A 83 -25.06 6.82 -5.97
N SER A 84 -25.45 6.60 -7.22
CA SER A 84 -26.40 7.42 -7.99
C SER A 84 -27.76 7.73 -7.30
N SER A 85 -28.13 7.03 -6.23
CA SER A 85 -29.36 7.27 -5.43
C SER A 85 -29.14 7.51 -3.93
N ALA A 86 -27.92 7.33 -3.40
CA ALA A 86 -27.67 7.38 -1.96
C ALA A 86 -26.29 7.96 -1.63
N VAL A 87 -26.28 8.84 -0.63
CA VAL A 87 -25.07 9.43 -0.06
C VAL A 87 -24.67 8.61 1.16
N TYR A 88 -23.61 7.80 1.04
CA TYR A 88 -23.08 7.06 2.18
C TYR A 88 -21.96 7.85 2.85
N GLN A 89 -22.15 8.19 4.12
CA GLN A 89 -21.15 8.84 4.95
C GLN A 89 -20.44 7.80 5.82
N MET A 90 -19.12 7.66 5.65
CA MET A 90 -18.30 6.80 6.50
C MET A 90 -18.25 7.38 7.91
N LYS A 91 -18.83 6.68 8.90
CA LYS A 91 -18.84 7.09 10.31
C LYS A 91 -17.59 6.66 11.09
N VAL A 92 -16.89 5.63 10.60
CA VAL A 92 -15.68 5.07 11.23
C VAL A 92 -14.61 4.90 10.16
N GLN A 93 -13.48 5.58 10.31
CA GLN A 93 -12.33 5.44 9.42
C GLN A 93 -11.20 4.74 10.18
N GLN A 94 -10.98 3.45 9.89
CA GLN A 94 -9.78 2.70 10.33
C GLN A 94 -8.74 2.67 9.21
N LEU A 95 -8.63 3.77 8.46
CA LEU A 95 -7.69 3.93 7.35
C LEU A 95 -6.60 4.92 7.74
N CYS A 96 -5.45 4.85 7.06
CA CYS A 96 -4.42 5.87 7.24
C CYS A 96 -5.01 7.26 6.91
N PRO A 97 -4.58 8.30 7.64
CA PRO A 97 -4.94 9.67 7.30
C PRO A 97 -4.60 9.99 5.85
N PRO A 98 -5.32 10.93 5.21
CA PRO A 98 -4.94 11.43 3.89
C PRO A 98 -3.53 12.02 3.94
N GLY A 99 -2.69 11.70 2.95
CA GLY A 99 -1.32 12.19 2.91
C GLY A 99 -0.37 11.31 2.12
N PRO A 100 0.88 11.76 1.93
CA PRO A 100 1.90 10.96 1.28
C PRO A 100 2.24 9.74 2.14
N PHE A 101 2.49 8.61 1.49
CA PHE A 101 3.02 7.41 2.11
C PHE A 101 4.21 6.89 1.31
N THR A 102 5.10 6.21 2.02
CA THR A 102 6.27 5.55 1.45
C THR A 102 6.41 4.17 2.08
N ILE A 103 6.62 3.16 1.25
CA ILE A 103 6.85 1.78 1.65
C ILE A 103 8.15 1.32 1.00
N SER A 104 9.01 0.66 1.76
CA SER A 104 10.30 0.16 1.27
C SER A 104 10.61 -1.18 1.88
N PHE A 105 11.03 -2.12 1.04
CA PHE A 105 11.46 -3.46 1.44
C PHE A 105 12.42 -4.01 0.37
N SER A 106 13.03 -5.16 0.64
CA SER A 106 13.94 -5.82 -0.28
C SER A 106 13.44 -7.22 -0.60
N LEU A 107 13.53 -7.59 -1.87
CA LEU A 107 13.32 -8.96 -2.33
C LEU A 107 14.54 -9.83 -1.96
N PRO A 108 14.37 -11.16 -1.86
CA PRO A 108 15.46 -12.07 -1.48
C PRO A 108 16.69 -12.04 -2.39
N GLY A 109 16.57 -11.54 -3.62
CA GLY A 109 17.70 -11.47 -4.53
C GLY A 109 17.46 -10.60 -5.76
N PRO A 110 18.43 -10.61 -6.70
CA PRO A 110 18.43 -9.72 -7.86
C PRO A 110 17.28 -9.97 -8.83
N VAL A 111 16.85 -8.90 -9.49
CA VAL A 111 15.73 -8.89 -10.43
C VAL A 111 16.07 -8.16 -11.73
N ASP A 112 15.25 -8.34 -12.76
CA ASP A 112 15.25 -7.45 -13.94
C ASP A 112 14.11 -6.43 -13.82
N PRO A 113 14.40 -5.16 -13.47
CA PRO A 113 13.39 -4.11 -13.33
C PRO A 113 12.59 -3.80 -14.60
N ARG A 114 13.02 -4.29 -15.77
CA ARG A 114 12.28 -4.10 -17.03
C ARG A 114 11.16 -5.12 -17.21
N LEU A 115 11.21 -6.21 -16.44
CA LEU A 115 10.30 -7.35 -16.52
C LEU A 115 9.44 -7.44 -15.27
N PHE A 116 8.72 -6.35 -14.95
CA PHE A 116 7.75 -6.33 -13.86
C PHE A 116 6.34 -5.99 -14.36
N SER A 117 5.33 -6.48 -13.65
CA SER A 117 3.92 -6.29 -13.95
C SER A 117 3.16 -5.90 -12.68
N PRO A 118 2.81 -4.61 -12.51
CA PRO A 118 2.00 -4.15 -11.38
C PRO A 118 0.50 -4.23 -11.69
N SER A 119 -0.28 -4.67 -10.70
CA SER A 119 -1.74 -4.76 -10.75
C SER A 119 -2.33 -4.22 -9.45
N PHE A 120 -3.18 -3.21 -9.55
CA PHE A 120 -3.93 -2.70 -8.39
C PHE A 120 -5.32 -3.34 -8.36
N ARG A 121 -5.54 -4.21 -7.37
CA ARG A 121 -6.79 -4.95 -7.21
C ARG A 121 -7.86 -4.06 -6.55
N PRO A 122 -9.16 -4.29 -6.84
CA PRO A 122 -10.26 -3.49 -6.26
C PRO A 122 -10.38 -3.60 -4.74
N ASP A 123 -9.79 -4.64 -4.14
CA ASP A 123 -9.72 -4.87 -2.69
C ASP A 123 -8.66 -3.98 -1.98
N GLY A 124 -7.96 -3.12 -2.74
CA GLY A 124 -6.93 -2.23 -2.20
C GLY A 124 -5.57 -2.89 -2.07
N ILE A 125 -5.29 -3.95 -2.84
CA ILE A 125 -3.98 -4.62 -2.81
C ILE A 125 -3.22 -4.33 -4.12
N LEU A 126 -2.01 -3.80 -3.98
CA LEU A 126 -1.04 -3.70 -5.06
C LEU A 126 -0.29 -5.03 -5.16
N GLU A 127 -0.53 -5.76 -6.24
CA GLU A 127 0.13 -7.01 -6.57
C GLU A 127 1.17 -6.75 -7.66
N VAL A 128 2.40 -7.22 -7.47
CA VAL A 128 3.48 -7.03 -8.44
C VAL A 128 4.25 -8.31 -8.64
N VAL A 129 4.39 -8.72 -9.90
CA VAL A 129 5.29 -9.79 -10.32
C VAL A 129 6.53 -9.17 -10.93
N VAL A 130 7.72 -9.60 -10.53
CA VAL A 130 8.99 -9.18 -11.14
C VAL A 130 9.87 -10.38 -11.42
N MET A 131 10.45 -10.45 -12.61
CA MET A 131 11.33 -11.55 -13.00
C MET A 131 12.67 -11.45 -12.29
N LYS A 132 13.16 -12.60 -11.81
CA LYS A 132 14.52 -12.74 -11.28
C LYS A 132 15.54 -12.46 -12.38
N HIS A 133 16.68 -11.92 -11.98
CA HIS A 133 17.79 -11.77 -12.92
C HIS A 133 18.35 -13.14 -13.26
N ARG A 134 18.26 -13.56 -14.52
CA ARG A 134 18.89 -14.79 -15.00
C ARG A 134 20.37 -14.53 -15.20
N ILE A 135 21.19 -15.00 -14.28
CA ILE A 135 22.62 -15.16 -14.55
C ILE A 135 22.73 -16.43 -15.39
N ILE A 136 22.96 -16.30 -16.69
CA ILE A 136 23.38 -17.45 -17.51
C ILE A 136 24.74 -17.87 -16.95
N PRO A 137 24.88 -19.10 -16.41
CA PRO A 137 26.18 -19.58 -15.98
C PRO A 137 27.12 -19.57 -17.21
N PRO A 138 28.40 -19.23 -17.07
CA PRO A 138 29.35 -19.07 -18.19
C PRO A 138 29.67 -20.36 -18.99
N GLY A 139 28.80 -21.38 -19.00
CA GLY A 139 28.91 -22.60 -19.79
C GLY A 139 27.66 -23.00 -20.59
N GLU A 140 26.57 -22.21 -20.57
CA GLU A 140 25.32 -22.49 -21.32
C GLU A 140 25.01 -21.36 -22.32
N LEU A 141 25.96 -21.06 -23.21
CA LEU A 141 25.67 -20.32 -24.44
C LEU A 141 25.45 -21.33 -25.58
N PRO A 142 24.37 -21.19 -26.38
CA PRO A 142 24.14 -22.05 -27.55
C PRO A 142 25.16 -21.81 -28.66
#